data_AF-A0A6N1E0I4-F1
#
_entry.id   AF-A0A6N1E0I4-F1
#
_cell.length_a   1.000
_cell.length_b   1.000
_cell.length_c   1.000
_cell.angle_alpha   90.00
_cell.angle_beta   90.00
_cell.angle_gamma   90.00
#
_symmetry.space_group_name_H-M   'P 1'
#
loop_
_entity.id
_entity.type
_entity.pdbx_description
1 polymer ?
#
loop_
_entity_poly.entity_id
_entity_poly.type
_entity_poly.pdbx_seq_one_letter_code
_entity_poly.pdbx_strand_id
1 'polypeptide(L)'
;MNLSKHLKNYKERKILLFLITLLVFISLIFQIVMYINFFDRIQIEKNWINAGHVLVLNWKKSSPTYQLTELFLFLNTLFVFSAVVILVILFVMQYKLYKNIGNADEHFKSLYFLIAVLFVSSFAIISLQPESVKQINVITINEELREIDVQLKYDLSYKLIWSSMIMSFITLVFTISAKKKFGFVTKDKLLVTSEENNNGRIKMFVGKKTRSVSVSKTNKINDLKNKIQNILDGN
;
A
#
# COMPACT_ATOMS: atom_id res chain seq x y z
N MET A 1 25.75 -22.36 2.74
CA MET A 1 24.67 -21.35 2.79
C MET A 1 24.37 -20.92 1.35
N ASN A 2 23.12 -21.01 0.89
CA ASN A 2 22.79 -21.08 -0.54
C ASN A 2 22.55 -19.68 -1.16
N LEU A 3 23.54 -19.15 -1.88
CA LEU A 3 23.52 -17.78 -2.47
C LEU A 3 22.28 -17.53 -3.36
N SER A 4 21.83 -18.57 -4.07
CA SER A 4 20.63 -18.54 -4.92
C SER A 4 19.35 -18.22 -4.13
N LYS A 5 19.23 -18.69 -2.90
CA LYS A 5 18.06 -18.48 -2.02
C LYS A 5 17.97 -17.01 -1.58
N HIS A 6 19.11 -16.37 -1.30
CA HIS A 6 19.12 -14.96 -0.89
C HIS A 6 18.80 -14.00 -2.04
N LEU A 7 19.34 -14.26 -3.24
CA LEU A 7 19.04 -13.47 -4.44
C LEU A 7 17.56 -13.58 -4.83
N LYS A 8 16.98 -14.78 -4.75
CA LYS A 8 15.55 -15.02 -4.99
C LYS A 8 14.67 -14.24 -4.01
N ASN A 9 14.96 -14.34 -2.71
CA ASN A 9 14.24 -13.60 -1.68
C ASN A 9 14.30 -12.08 -1.89
N TYR A 10 15.45 -11.55 -2.31
CA TYR A 10 15.65 -10.12 -2.52
C TYR A 10 14.88 -9.60 -3.75
N LYS A 11 14.84 -10.35 -4.86
CA LYS A 11 14.00 -10.03 -6.03
C LYS A 11 12.51 -10.07 -5.68
N GLU A 12 12.08 -11.09 -4.95
CA GLU A 12 10.68 -11.23 -4.51
C GLU A 12 10.21 -10.06 -3.64
N ARG A 13 11.07 -9.52 -2.77
CA ARG A 13 10.74 -8.34 -1.94
C ARG A 13 10.52 -7.08 -2.77
N LYS A 14 11.36 -6.85 -3.79
CA LYS A 14 11.21 -5.70 -4.71
C LYS A 14 9.86 -5.78 -5.43
N ILE A 15 9.54 -6.97 -5.95
CA ILE A 15 8.27 -7.22 -6.63
C ILE A 15 7.10 -7.01 -5.68
N LEU A 16 7.15 -7.56 -4.46
CA LEU A 16 6.08 -7.39 -3.47
C LEU A 16 5.88 -5.91 -3.08
N LEU A 17 6.95 -5.17 -2.78
CA LEU A 17 6.84 -3.75 -2.47
C LEU A 17 6.29 -2.93 -3.64
N PHE A 18 6.70 -3.26 -4.86
CA PHE A 18 6.19 -2.62 -6.07
C PHE A 18 4.68 -2.89 -6.24
N LEU A 19 4.24 -4.14 -6.07
CA LEU A 19 2.82 -4.51 -6.13
C LEU A 19 1.99 -3.79 -5.07
N ILE A 20 2.48 -3.72 -3.82
CA ILE A 20 1.83 -2.97 -2.74
C ILE A 20 1.69 -1.49 -3.14
N THR A 21 2.74 -0.89 -3.70
CA THR A 21 2.72 0.51 -4.15
C THR A 21 1.70 0.73 -5.24
N LEU A 22 1.64 -0.17 -6.23
CA LEU A 22 0.67 -0.11 -7.32
C LEU A 22 -0.77 -0.21 -6.81
N LEU A 23 -1.05 -1.14 -5.89
CA LEU A 23 -2.39 -1.31 -5.31
C LEU A 23 -2.85 -0.08 -4.53
N VAL A 24 -1.97 0.52 -3.72
CA VAL A 24 -2.26 1.76 -2.99
C VAL A 24 -2.48 2.92 -3.95
N PHE A 25 -1.67 3.03 -5.01
CA PHE A 25 -1.82 4.06 -6.03
C PHE A 25 -3.15 3.96 -6.79
N ILE A 26 -3.53 2.75 -7.22
CA ILE A 26 -4.84 2.52 -7.87
C ILE A 26 -5.99 2.84 -6.92
N SER A 27 -5.88 2.43 -5.64
CA SER A 27 -6.88 2.76 -4.62
C SER A 27 -7.04 4.27 -4.43
N LEU A 28 -5.94 5.03 -4.47
CA LEU A 28 -5.97 6.49 -4.42
C LEU A 28 -6.73 7.08 -5.62
N ILE A 29 -6.50 6.56 -6.84
CA ILE A 29 -7.24 6.99 -8.04
C ILE A 29 -8.74 6.73 -7.88
N PHE A 30 -9.12 5.52 -7.43
CA PHE A 30 -10.54 5.19 -7.21
C PHE A 30 -11.19 6.11 -6.18
N GLN A 31 -10.46 6.49 -5.14
CA GLN A 31 -10.96 7.41 -4.13
C GLN A 31 -11.15 8.83 -4.69
N ILE A 32 -10.24 9.32 -5.52
CA ILE A 32 -10.38 10.62 -6.21
C ILE A 32 -11.60 10.61 -7.13
N VAL A 33 -11.82 9.53 -7.89
CA VAL A 33 -13.01 9.38 -8.74
C VAL A 33 -14.29 9.39 -7.91
N MET A 34 -14.31 8.69 -6.76
CA MET A 34 -15.47 8.76 -5.86
C MET A 34 -15.73 10.18 -5.37
N TYR A 35 -14.69 10.90 -4.96
CA TYR A 35 -14.82 12.28 -4.51
C TYR A 35 -15.54 13.14 -5.56
N ILE A 36 -15.11 13.06 -6.82
CA ILE A 36 -15.74 13.79 -7.93
C ILE A 36 -17.21 13.37 -8.07
N ASN A 37 -17.48 12.06 -8.15
CA ASN A 37 -18.83 11.54 -8.31
C ASN A 37 -19.78 11.94 -7.15
N PHE A 38 -19.26 12.03 -5.92
CA PHE A 38 -20.04 12.45 -4.76
C PHE A 38 -20.48 13.91 -4.88
N PHE A 39 -19.59 14.81 -5.31
CA PHE A 39 -19.95 16.22 -5.52
C PHE A 39 -20.84 16.42 -6.76
N ASP A 40 -20.63 15.64 -7.82
CA ASP A 40 -21.52 15.63 -8.99
C ASP A 40 -22.93 15.19 -8.58
N ARG A 41 -23.04 14.17 -7.72
CA ARG A 41 -24.32 13.73 -7.15
C ARG A 41 -25.03 14.85 -6.40
N ILE A 42 -24.32 15.64 -5.58
CA ILE A 42 -24.91 16.80 -4.89
C ILE A 42 -25.50 17.80 -5.88
N GLN A 43 -24.80 18.09 -6.98
CA GLN A 43 -25.31 19.02 -8.00
C GLN A 43 -26.55 18.46 -8.71
N ILE A 44 -26.56 17.16 -9.03
CA ILE A 44 -27.71 16.48 -9.61
C ILE A 44 -28.91 16.53 -8.67
N GLU A 45 -28.71 16.23 -7.39
CA GLU A 45 -29.79 16.30 -6.38
C GLU A 45 -30.33 17.72 -6.22
N LYS A 46 -29.44 18.72 -6.16
CA LYS A 46 -29.84 20.13 -6.10
C LYS A 46 -30.70 20.51 -7.31
N ASN A 47 -30.28 20.15 -8.52
CA ASN A 47 -31.02 20.47 -9.74
C ASN A 47 -32.36 19.73 -9.79
N TRP A 48 -32.39 18.47 -9.36
CA TRP A 48 -33.61 17.66 -9.24
C TRP A 48 -34.61 18.28 -8.27
N ILE A 49 -34.18 18.62 -7.05
CA ILE A 49 -35.04 19.22 -6.03
C ILE A 49 -35.57 20.58 -6.48
N ASN A 50 -34.73 21.42 -7.12
CA ASN A 50 -35.14 22.74 -7.59
C ASN A 50 -36.05 22.70 -8.82
N ALA A 51 -36.05 21.60 -9.58
CA ALA A 51 -37.00 21.37 -10.67
C ALA A 51 -38.40 20.95 -10.18
N GLY A 52 -38.56 20.75 -8.86
CA GLY A 52 -39.82 20.44 -8.20
C GLY A 52 -40.91 21.48 -8.36
N HIS A 53 -42.16 21.02 -8.48
CA HIS A 53 -43.35 21.89 -8.47
C HIS A 53 -43.63 22.49 -7.09
N VAL A 54 -43.14 21.86 -6.02
CA VAL A 54 -43.20 22.39 -4.66
C VAL A 54 -41.90 23.14 -4.38
N LEU A 55 -41.99 24.45 -4.10
CA LEU A 55 -40.87 25.28 -3.65
C LEU A 55 -40.29 24.71 -2.36
N VAL A 56 -39.30 23.82 -2.46
CA VAL A 56 -38.57 23.33 -1.29
C VAL A 56 -37.69 24.48 -0.80
N LEU A 57 -38.10 25.10 0.32
CA LEU A 57 -37.43 26.27 0.92
C LEU A 57 -35.95 26.01 1.27
N ASN A 58 -35.51 24.74 1.35
CA ASN A 58 -34.14 24.38 1.71
C ASN A 58 -33.68 23.04 1.10
N TRP A 59 -33.20 23.06 -0.14
CA TRP A 59 -32.67 21.88 -0.85
C TRP A 59 -31.58 21.12 -0.07
N LYS A 60 -30.80 21.81 0.77
CA LYS A 60 -29.72 21.20 1.56
C LYS A 60 -30.23 20.20 2.58
N LYS A 61 -31.41 20.45 3.17
CA LYS A 61 -32.08 19.51 4.09
C LYS A 61 -32.77 18.37 3.34
N SER A 62 -33.10 18.56 2.07
CA SER A 62 -33.77 17.56 1.26
C SER A 62 -32.83 16.70 0.42
N SER A 63 -31.54 17.05 0.37
CA SER A 63 -30.48 16.27 -0.29
C SER A 63 -29.79 15.36 0.74
N PRO A 64 -30.03 14.04 0.70
CA PRO A 64 -29.36 13.07 1.57
C PRO A 64 -27.84 13.10 1.36
N THR A 65 -27.38 13.26 0.11
CA THR A 65 -25.94 13.33 -0.17
C THR A 65 -25.32 14.59 0.43
N TYR A 66 -25.99 15.74 0.37
CA TYR A 66 -25.47 16.98 0.97
C TYR A 66 -25.32 16.85 2.49
N GLN A 67 -26.26 16.20 3.18
CA GLN A 67 -26.19 15.98 4.63
C GLN A 67 -24.98 15.15 5.05
N LEU A 68 -24.48 14.28 4.17
CA LEU A 68 -23.32 13.42 4.43
C LEU A 68 -21.98 14.10 4.12
N THR A 69 -21.98 15.33 3.59
CA THR A 69 -20.77 16.00 3.06
C THR A 69 -19.65 16.10 4.09
N GLU A 70 -19.94 16.54 5.31
CA GLU A 70 -18.91 16.76 6.33
C GLU A 70 -18.21 15.45 6.71
N LEU A 71 -19.00 14.40 6.94
CA LEU A 71 -18.48 13.09 7.32
C LEU A 71 -17.75 12.41 6.15
N PHE A 72 -18.30 12.53 4.92
CA PHE A 72 -17.65 12.05 3.71
C PHE A 72 -16.30 12.74 3.49
N LEU A 73 -16.24 14.07 3.61
CA LEU A 73 -15.01 14.84 3.47
C LEU A 73 -13.96 14.44 4.50
N PHE A 74 -14.37 14.29 5.76
CA PHE A 74 -13.47 13.85 6.82
C PHE A 74 -12.86 12.47 6.51
N LEU A 75 -13.69 11.48 6.18
CA LEU A 75 -13.23 10.13 5.86
C LEU A 75 -12.39 10.08 4.58
N ASN A 76 -12.78 10.84 3.56
CA ASN A 76 -12.06 10.92 2.30
C ASN A 76 -10.68 11.55 2.49
N THR A 77 -10.59 12.64 3.25
CA THR A 77 -9.30 13.27 3.58
C THR A 77 -8.43 12.33 4.41
N LEU A 78 -9.00 11.63 5.39
CA LEU A 78 -8.28 10.62 6.17
C LEU A 78 -7.72 9.51 5.29
N PHE A 79 -8.52 9.02 4.34
CA PHE A 79 -8.09 8.01 3.37
C PHE A 79 -6.95 8.55 2.48
N VAL A 80 -7.16 9.69 1.81
CA VAL A 80 -6.18 10.28 0.89
C VAL A 80 -4.87 10.58 1.59
N PHE A 81 -4.92 11.19 2.78
CA PHE A 81 -3.74 11.49 3.57
C PHE A 81 -2.98 10.21 3.93
N SER A 82 -3.68 9.18 4.43
CA SER A 82 -3.07 7.90 4.78
C SER A 82 -2.43 7.22 3.56
N ALA A 83 -3.09 7.24 2.41
CA ALA A 83 -2.58 6.67 1.16
C ALA A 83 -1.30 7.37 0.69
N VAL A 84 -1.27 8.71 0.74
CA VAL A 84 -0.08 9.50 0.39
C VAL A 84 1.08 9.18 1.33
N VAL A 85 0.85 9.12 2.64
CA VAL A 85 1.89 8.76 3.62
C VAL A 85 2.40 7.34 3.38
N ILE A 86 1.52 6.38 3.07
CA ILE A 86 1.92 5.02 2.69
C ILE A 86 2.81 5.03 1.45
N LEU A 87 2.45 5.77 0.40
CA LEU A 87 3.24 5.86 -0.83
C LEU A 87 4.63 6.44 -0.56
N VAL A 88 4.74 7.47 0.28
CA VAL A 88 6.03 8.04 0.70
C VAL A 88 6.87 6.99 1.44
N ILE A 89 6.27 6.28 2.39
CA ILE A 89 6.97 5.21 3.14
C ILE A 89 7.44 4.11 2.18
N LEU A 90 6.58 3.64 1.28
CA LEU A 90 6.92 2.61 0.30
C LEU A 90 8.05 3.06 -0.63
N PHE A 91 8.04 4.32 -1.05
CA PHE A 91 9.12 4.89 -1.85
C PHE A 91 10.45 4.90 -1.09
N VAL A 92 10.45 5.30 0.18
CA VAL A 92 11.65 5.26 1.05
C VAL A 92 12.13 3.83 1.24
N MET A 93 11.23 2.87 1.48
CA MET A 93 11.58 1.46 1.65
C MET A 93 12.19 0.88 0.37
N GLN A 94 11.59 1.17 -0.79
CA GLN A 94 12.11 0.79 -2.09
C GLN A 94 13.50 1.41 -2.30
N TYR A 95 13.66 2.72 -2.09
CA TYR A 95 14.95 3.40 -2.21
C TYR A 95 16.05 2.72 -1.37
N LYS A 96 15.78 2.48 -0.08
CA LYS A 96 16.71 1.77 0.83
C LYS A 96 17.04 0.37 0.31
N LEU A 97 16.04 -0.34 -0.21
CA LEU A 97 16.22 -1.67 -0.77
C LEU A 97 17.09 -1.63 -2.03
N TYR A 98 16.76 -0.80 -3.03
CA TYR A 98 17.50 -0.68 -4.29
C TYR A 98 18.94 -0.21 -4.10
N LYS A 99 19.21 0.65 -3.11
CA LYS A 99 20.56 1.09 -2.75
C LYS A 99 21.30 0.16 -1.78
N ASN A 100 20.67 -0.94 -1.35
CA ASN A 100 21.24 -1.88 -0.36
C ASN A 100 21.68 -1.19 0.95
N ILE A 101 21.03 -0.10 1.35
CA ILE A 101 21.40 0.71 2.52
C ILE A 101 20.89 0.06 3.81
N GLY A 102 19.75 -0.63 3.76
CA GLY A 102 19.16 -1.28 4.92
C GLY A 102 17.86 -2.02 4.63
N ASN A 103 17.38 -2.74 5.63
CA ASN A 103 16.27 -3.68 5.51
C ASN A 103 14.87 -3.04 5.71
N ALA A 104 14.82 -1.73 5.97
CA ALA A 104 13.61 -0.90 6.10
C ALA A 104 12.51 -1.44 7.04
N ASP A 105 12.86 -2.33 7.97
CA ASP A 105 11.90 -3.09 8.77
C ASP A 105 11.09 -2.21 9.74
N GLU A 106 11.71 -1.13 10.21
CA GLU A 106 11.11 -0.09 11.08
C GLU A 106 9.81 0.50 10.50
N HIS A 107 9.68 0.55 9.17
CA HIS A 107 8.56 1.16 8.47
C HIS A 107 7.32 0.26 8.40
N PHE A 108 7.47 -1.06 8.60
CA PHE A 108 6.34 -2.00 8.49
C PHE A 108 5.28 -1.78 9.57
N LYS A 109 5.68 -1.37 10.78
CA LYS A 109 4.71 -1.09 11.86
C LYS A 109 3.77 0.05 11.45
N SER A 110 4.32 1.13 10.92
CA SER A 110 3.55 2.27 10.41
C SER A 110 2.68 1.88 9.22
N LEU A 111 3.21 1.07 8.29
CA LEU A 111 2.43 0.56 7.15
C LEU A 111 1.20 -0.24 7.58
N TYR A 112 1.33 -1.16 8.55
CA TYR A 112 0.17 -1.93 9.01
C TYR A 112 -0.93 -1.04 9.58
N PHE A 113 -0.55 -0.08 10.41
CA PHE A 113 -1.49 0.85 11.00
C PHE A 113 -2.19 1.68 9.92
N LEU A 114 -1.44 2.28 8.99
CA LEU A 114 -2.02 3.13 7.94
C LEU A 114 -2.88 2.34 6.96
N ILE A 115 -2.50 1.11 6.60
CA ILE A 115 -3.32 0.25 5.72
C ILE A 115 -4.62 -0.14 6.41
N ALA A 116 -4.59 -0.40 7.72
CA ALA A 116 -5.82 -0.62 8.49
C ALA A 116 -6.72 0.62 8.50
N VAL A 117 -6.14 1.81 8.66
CA VAL A 117 -6.88 3.08 8.56
C VAL A 117 -7.50 3.25 7.17
N LEU A 118 -6.79 2.94 6.08
CA LEU A 118 -7.36 2.94 4.73
C LEU A 118 -8.56 2.01 4.62
N PHE A 119 -8.42 0.77 5.09
CA PHE A 119 -9.49 -0.22 5.03
C PHE A 119 -10.74 0.23 5.80
N VAL A 120 -10.56 0.71 7.04
CA VAL A 120 -11.68 1.20 7.88
C VAL A 120 -12.32 2.44 7.25
N SER A 121 -11.53 3.36 6.71
CA SER A 121 -12.04 4.56 6.04
C SER A 121 -12.84 4.20 4.79
N SER A 122 -12.35 3.28 3.94
CA SER A 122 -13.12 2.78 2.79
C SER A 122 -14.42 2.13 3.22
N PHE A 123 -14.38 1.27 4.24
CA PHE A 123 -15.59 0.62 4.76
C PHE A 123 -16.62 1.65 5.22
N ALA A 124 -16.19 2.64 6.03
CA ALA A 124 -17.07 3.70 6.50
C ALA A 124 -17.67 4.52 5.34
N ILE A 125 -16.89 4.83 4.30
CA ILE A 125 -17.39 5.54 3.12
C ILE A 125 -18.43 4.72 2.35
N ILE A 126 -18.27 3.39 2.25
CA ILE A 126 -19.30 2.51 1.68
C ILE A 126 -20.57 2.55 2.52
N SER A 127 -20.45 2.55 3.85
CA SER A 127 -21.59 2.62 4.75
C SER A 127 -22.36 3.95 4.67
N LEU A 128 -21.74 5.02 4.17
CA LEU A 128 -22.39 6.32 3.94
C LEU A 128 -23.09 6.40 2.57
N GLN A 129 -23.68 5.30 2.11
CA GLN A 129 -24.47 5.33 0.89
C GLN A 129 -25.73 6.20 1.09
N PRO A 130 -25.91 7.29 0.32
CA PRO A 130 -27.07 8.15 0.45
C PRO A 130 -28.32 7.42 -0.03
N GLU A 131 -29.46 7.71 0.61
CA GLU A 131 -30.77 7.26 0.17
C GLU A 131 -31.20 7.93 -1.14
N SER A 132 -32.18 7.33 -1.83
CA SER A 132 -32.72 7.92 -3.07
C SER A 132 -33.49 9.21 -2.77
N VAL A 133 -33.24 10.25 -3.57
CA VAL A 133 -33.94 11.52 -3.43
C VAL A 133 -35.33 11.40 -4.05
N LYS A 134 -36.34 11.80 -3.28
CA LYS A 134 -37.74 11.85 -3.71
C LYS A 134 -38.16 13.28 -4.00
N GLN A 135 -39.00 13.45 -5.01
CA GLN A 135 -39.69 14.68 -5.34
C GLN A 135 -41.19 14.40 -5.31
N ILE A 136 -41.95 15.23 -4.60
CA ILE A 136 -43.41 15.16 -4.61
C ILE A 136 -43.90 15.93 -5.83
N ASN A 137 -44.54 15.24 -6.78
CA ASN A 137 -45.23 15.85 -7.90
C ASN A 137 -46.73 15.78 -7.69
N VAL A 138 -47.42 16.89 -7.95
CA VAL A 138 -48.88 16.92 -7.91
C VAL A 138 -49.37 16.69 -9.34
N ILE A 139 -50.17 15.64 -9.54
CA ILE A 139 -50.86 15.40 -10.81
C ILE A 139 -52.37 15.40 -10.57
N THR A 140 -53.13 15.82 -11.58
CA THR A 140 -54.59 15.76 -11.54
C THR A 140 -55.05 14.45 -12.15
N ILE A 141 -55.73 13.61 -11.37
CA ILE A 141 -56.41 12.39 -11.85
C ILE A 141 -57.88 12.53 -11.51
N ASN A 142 -58.76 12.45 -12.51
CA ASN A 142 -60.22 12.54 -12.32
C ASN A 142 -60.65 13.77 -11.50
N GLU A 143 -60.10 14.95 -11.84
CA GLU A 143 -60.37 16.24 -11.15
C GLU A 143 -59.89 16.33 -9.69
N GLU A 144 -59.33 15.25 -9.13
CA GLU A 144 -58.65 15.26 -7.83
C GLU A 144 -57.14 15.47 -7.99
N LEU A 145 -56.58 16.37 -7.18
CA LEU A 145 -55.13 16.50 -7.05
C LEU A 145 -54.58 15.32 -6.23
N ARG A 146 -53.67 14.55 -6.82
CA ARG A 146 -52.93 13.48 -6.13
C ARG A 146 -51.45 13.76 -6.14
N GLU A 147 -50.83 13.56 -4.98
CA GLU A 147 -49.38 13.61 -4.81
C GLU A 147 -48.77 12.26 -5.19
N ILE A 148 -47.72 12.30 -6.03
CA ILE A 148 -46.93 11.14 -6.41
C ILE A 148 -45.46 11.42 -6.09
N ASP A 149 -44.84 10.52 -5.35
CA ASP A 149 -43.40 10.49 -5.12
C ASP A 149 -42.67 10.00 -6.38
N VAL A 150 -41.95 10.90 -7.04
CA VAL A 150 -41.04 10.55 -8.14
C VAL A 150 -39.61 10.51 -7.61
N GLN A 151 -38.96 9.36 -7.77
CA GLN A 151 -37.58 9.15 -7.33
C GLN A 151 -36.56 9.54 -8.41
N LEU A 152 -35.46 10.14 -7.98
CA LEU A 152 -34.30 10.37 -8.84
C LEU A 152 -33.70 9.03 -9.27
N LYS A 153 -33.70 8.74 -10.57
CA LYS A 153 -33.20 7.47 -11.17
C LYS A 153 -31.67 7.43 -11.35
N TYR A 154 -30.95 8.37 -10.76
CA TYR A 154 -29.49 8.37 -10.76
C TYR A 154 -29.04 7.68 -9.47
N ASP A 155 -28.09 6.74 -9.54
CA ASP A 155 -27.50 6.04 -8.39
C ASP A 155 -25.99 6.23 -8.40
N LEU A 156 -25.43 6.57 -7.24
CA LEU A 156 -23.99 6.70 -7.07
C LEU A 156 -23.36 5.30 -7.06
N SER A 157 -22.44 5.02 -7.99
CA SER A 157 -21.83 3.69 -8.10
C SER A 157 -20.70 3.51 -7.08
N TYR A 158 -20.91 2.64 -6.10
CA TYR A 158 -19.92 2.29 -5.07
C TYR A 158 -18.97 1.15 -5.49
N LYS A 159 -19.07 0.64 -6.72
CA LYS A 159 -18.26 -0.49 -7.21
C LYS A 159 -16.75 -0.23 -7.10
N LEU A 160 -16.32 1.00 -7.35
CA LEU A 160 -14.91 1.39 -7.28
C LEU A 160 -14.40 1.41 -5.84
N ILE A 161 -15.22 1.84 -4.87
CA ILE A 161 -14.82 1.81 -3.47
C ILE A 161 -14.80 0.39 -2.91
N TRP A 162 -15.75 -0.47 -3.30
CA TRP A 162 -15.67 -1.90 -2.99
C TRP A 162 -14.37 -2.51 -3.50
N SER A 163 -13.97 -2.16 -4.73
CA SER A 163 -12.69 -2.59 -5.31
C SER A 163 -11.50 -2.05 -4.51
N SER A 164 -11.53 -0.78 -4.12
CA SER A 164 -10.49 -0.16 -3.29
C SER A 164 -10.36 -0.80 -1.90
N MET A 165 -11.48 -1.18 -1.28
CA MET A 165 -11.50 -1.86 0.01
C MET A 165 -10.86 -3.25 -0.10
N ILE A 166 -11.22 -4.02 -1.14
CA ILE A 166 -10.60 -5.33 -1.41
C ILE A 166 -9.10 -5.17 -1.68
N MET A 167 -8.70 -4.16 -2.46
CA MET A 167 -7.29 -3.86 -2.70
C MET A 167 -6.55 -3.51 -1.41
N SER A 168 -7.16 -2.75 -0.50
CA SER A 168 -6.59 -2.42 0.81
C SER A 168 -6.37 -3.67 1.66
N PHE A 169 -7.34 -4.61 1.64
CA PHE A 169 -7.20 -5.91 2.30
C PHE A 169 -6.06 -6.75 1.69
N ILE A 170 -5.97 -6.86 0.36
CA ILE A 170 -4.88 -7.55 -0.32
C ILE A 170 -3.52 -6.91 0.01
N THR A 171 -3.48 -5.58 0.07
CA THR A 171 -2.29 -4.80 0.44
C THR A 171 -1.83 -5.13 1.85
N LEU A 172 -2.75 -5.31 2.80
CA LEU A 172 -2.44 -5.77 4.16
C LEU A 172 -1.78 -7.16 4.14
N VAL A 173 -2.37 -8.13 3.43
CA VAL A 173 -1.84 -9.50 3.30
C VAL A 173 -0.44 -9.51 2.68
N PHE A 174 -0.23 -8.71 1.62
CA PHE A 174 1.07 -8.58 0.97
C PHE A 174 2.10 -7.93 1.89
N THR A 175 1.70 -6.94 2.68
CA THR A 175 2.59 -6.28 3.65
C THR A 175 3.00 -7.25 4.78
N ILE A 176 2.10 -8.11 5.25
CA ILE A 176 2.42 -9.17 6.22
C ILE A 176 3.41 -10.18 5.61
N SER A 177 3.14 -10.60 4.37
CA SER A 177 4.01 -11.52 3.64
C SER A 177 5.39 -10.93 3.37
N ALA A 178 5.44 -9.64 3.03
CA ALA A 178 6.69 -8.91 2.83
C ALA A 178 7.52 -8.91 4.12
N LYS A 179 6.96 -8.49 5.26
CA LYS A 179 7.71 -8.44 6.54
C LYS A 179 8.31 -9.79 6.92
N LYS A 180 7.55 -10.89 6.79
CA LYS A 180 8.08 -12.24 7.03
C LYS A 180 9.31 -12.51 6.17
N LYS A 181 9.29 -12.10 4.90
CA LYS A 181 10.45 -12.21 4.02
C LYS A 181 11.57 -11.27 4.45
N PHE A 182 11.30 -10.04 4.91
CA PHE A 182 12.28 -9.03 5.35
C PHE A 182 13.13 -9.45 6.55
N GLY A 183 12.54 -10.08 7.57
CA GLY A 183 13.24 -10.50 8.79
C GLY A 183 14.47 -11.41 8.59
N PHE A 184 14.58 -12.11 7.44
CA PHE A 184 15.67 -13.06 7.17
C PHE A 184 17.02 -12.45 6.72
N VAL A 185 17.11 -11.14 6.38
CA VAL A 185 18.32 -10.56 5.75
C VAL A 185 19.09 -9.59 6.67
N THR A 186 18.63 -9.35 7.90
CA THR A 186 19.37 -8.51 8.88
C THR A 186 20.80 -9.01 9.16
N LYS A 187 21.14 -10.26 8.81
CA LYS A 187 22.49 -10.83 8.96
C LYS A 187 23.32 -10.91 7.68
N ASP A 188 22.75 -10.57 6.52
CA ASP A 188 23.45 -10.74 5.25
C ASP A 188 23.80 -9.40 4.61
N LYS A 189 24.96 -8.89 5.03
CA LYS A 189 25.84 -8.08 4.18
C LYS A 189 26.22 -8.90 2.93
N LEU A 190 25.28 -9.14 2.03
CA LEU A 190 25.57 -9.82 0.77
C LEU A 190 26.14 -8.79 -0.20
N LEU A 191 27.48 -8.77 -0.29
CA LEU A 191 28.27 -9.06 -1.49
C LEU A 191 29.69 -8.50 -1.31
N VAL A 192 30.53 -9.31 -0.68
CA VAL A 192 31.98 -9.28 -0.90
C VAL A 192 32.18 -9.81 -2.33
N THR A 193 32.46 -8.93 -3.28
CA THR A 193 32.95 -9.35 -4.60
C THR A 193 34.37 -9.89 -4.38
N SER A 194 34.53 -11.20 -4.31
CA SER A 194 35.85 -11.82 -4.37
C SER A 194 36.29 -11.82 -5.83
N GLU A 195 37.08 -10.83 -6.24
CA GLU A 195 37.93 -11.01 -7.41
C GLU A 195 39.03 -12.00 -7.03
N GLU A 196 38.98 -13.19 -7.64
CA GLU A 196 40.06 -14.17 -7.55
C GLU A 196 41.22 -13.65 -8.41
N ASN A 197 42.16 -12.97 -7.76
CA ASN A 197 43.37 -12.55 -8.42
C ASN A 197 44.33 -13.76 -8.47
N ASN A 198 45.01 -13.98 -9.60
CA ASN A 198 45.83 -15.16 -9.95
C ASN A 198 46.95 -15.54 -8.94
N ASN A 199 47.10 -14.80 -7.84
CA ASN A 199 48.06 -15.03 -6.77
C ASN A 199 47.45 -15.63 -5.48
N GLY A 200 46.22 -16.18 -5.53
CA GLY A 200 45.63 -16.94 -4.42
C GLY A 200 45.26 -16.13 -3.17
N ARG A 201 45.16 -14.78 -3.27
CA ARG A 201 44.75 -13.89 -2.19
C ARG A 201 43.33 -13.37 -2.42
N ILE A 202 42.41 -13.70 -1.51
CA ILE A 202 41.04 -13.17 -1.50
C ILE A 202 41.07 -11.76 -0.91
N LYS A 203 40.77 -10.74 -1.72
CA LYS A 203 40.53 -9.38 -1.21
C LYS A 203 39.06 -9.25 -0.82
N MET A 204 38.79 -9.01 0.46
CA MET A 204 37.45 -8.66 0.93
C MET A 204 37.30 -7.14 0.99
N PHE A 205 36.35 -6.60 0.23
CA PHE A 205 35.97 -5.20 0.32
C PHE A 205 34.84 -5.03 1.35
N VAL A 206 35.15 -4.40 2.48
CA VAL A 206 34.17 -3.93 3.46
C VAL A 206 34.10 -2.41 3.35
N GLY A 207 32.89 -1.86 3.21
CA GLY A 207 32.62 -0.46 2.90
C GLY A 207 33.55 0.56 3.57
N LYS A 208 34.04 1.51 2.77
CA LYS A 208 34.77 2.77 3.06
C LYS A 208 35.91 2.78 4.10
N LYS A 209 36.28 1.66 4.71
CA LYS A 209 37.50 1.53 5.52
C LYS A 209 38.19 0.22 5.15
N THR A 210 39.21 0.35 4.30
CA THR A 210 40.10 -0.73 3.90
C THR A 210 40.78 -1.35 5.12
N ARG A 211 40.28 -2.50 5.58
CA ARG A 211 41.06 -3.45 6.38
C ARG A 211 41.37 -4.65 5.49
N SER A 212 42.58 -4.68 4.93
CA SER A 212 43.10 -5.86 4.26
C SER A 212 43.40 -6.93 5.32
N VAL A 213 42.54 -7.94 5.42
CA VAL A 213 42.86 -9.14 6.21
C VAL A 213 43.48 -10.14 5.25
N SER A 214 44.80 -10.30 5.31
CA SER A 214 45.52 -11.34 4.58
C SER A 214 45.41 -12.66 5.36
N VAL A 215 44.42 -13.50 5.03
CA VAL A 215 44.46 -14.89 5.50
C VAL A 215 45.38 -15.66 4.58
N SER A 216 46.61 -15.87 5.03
CA SER A 216 47.63 -16.60 4.28
C SER A 216 47.30 -18.10 4.29
N LYS A 217 47.01 -18.68 3.11
CA LYS A 217 46.85 -20.15 2.92
C LYS A 217 48.09 -20.95 3.37
N THR A 218 49.23 -20.28 3.57
CA THR A 218 50.49 -20.91 4.00
C THR A 218 50.42 -21.55 5.40
N ASN A 219 49.60 -21.01 6.32
CA ASN A 219 49.56 -21.55 7.68
C ASN A 219 48.87 -22.93 7.75
N LYS A 220 47.84 -23.17 6.93
CA LYS A 220 47.17 -24.48 6.89
C LYS A 220 48.02 -25.56 6.24
N ILE A 221 48.84 -25.20 5.24
CA ILE A 221 49.72 -26.17 4.57
C ILE A 221 50.91 -26.52 5.48
N ASN A 222 51.45 -25.55 6.21
CA ASN A 222 52.54 -25.82 7.16
C ASN A 222 52.06 -26.63 8.37
N ASP A 223 50.85 -26.40 8.89
CA ASP A 223 50.25 -27.24 9.93
C ASP A 223 50.00 -28.68 9.46
N LEU A 224 49.55 -28.87 8.21
CA LEU A 224 49.37 -30.21 7.64
C LEU A 224 50.71 -30.91 7.39
N LYS A 225 51.74 -30.19 6.93
CA LYS A 225 53.10 -30.75 6.79
C LYS A 225 53.68 -31.16 8.13
N ASN A 226 53.56 -30.33 9.17
CA ASN A 226 54.03 -30.67 10.51
C ASN A 226 53.26 -31.84 11.13
N LYS A 227 51.94 -31.95 10.88
CA LYS A 227 51.17 -33.12 11.29
C LYS A 227 51.59 -34.40 10.59
N ILE A 228 51.90 -34.34 9.29
CA ILE A 228 52.36 -35.50 8.53
C ILE A 228 53.78 -35.89 8.94
N GLN A 229 54.66 -34.92 9.21
CA GLN A 229 56.01 -35.15 9.70
C GLN A 229 56.00 -35.85 11.07
N ASN A 230 55.17 -35.37 12.01
CA ASN A 230 55.05 -35.99 13.34
C ASN A 230 54.51 -37.43 13.29
N ILE A 231 53.64 -37.75 12.32
CA ILE A 231 53.12 -39.12 12.12
C ILE A 231 54.20 -40.03 11.51
N LEU A 232 55.09 -39.49 10.66
CA LEU A 232 56.18 -40.24 10.04
C LEU A 232 57.36 -40.47 11.01
N ASP A 233 57.57 -39.55 11.96
CA ASP A 233 58.64 -39.62 12.96
C ASP A 233 58.28 -40.50 14.19
N GLY A 234 57.11 -41.13 14.20
CA GLY A 234 56.74 -42.19 15.15
C GLY A 234 56.38 -41.73 16.57
N ASN A 235 55.71 -40.58 16.70
CA ASN A 235 55.03 -40.15 17.94
C ASN A 235 53.50 -40.22 17.81
#